data_AF-A0A2E7BG05-F1
#
_entry.id   AF-A0A2E7BG05-F1
#
_cell.length_a   1.000
_cell.length_b   1.000
_cell.length_c   1.000
_cell.angle_alpha   90.00
_cell.angle_beta   90.00
_cell.angle_gamma   90.00
#
_symmetry.space_group_name_H-M   'P 1'
#
loop_
_entity.id
_entity.type
_entity.pdbx_description
1 polymer ?
#
loop_
_entity_poly.entity_id
_entity_poly.type
_entity_poly.pdbx_seq_one_letter_code
_entity_poly.pdbx_strand_id
1 'polypeptide(L)'
;MDTHITLDDLMHQTMTLEAAVKEGGIELAHERLAQTLAEISRDKDIAAYFGDDGAIGMAAKGDDPKGFFRAFRDRMRGRICDDDSSFRELVAMQTAASATAVLVLLQDQLGLPPEITPVLVPIAVMISQAGIDAFCDWTKPG
;
A
#
# COMPACT_ATOMS: atom_id res chain seq x y z
N MET A 1 -11.81 -15.66 -13.31
CA MET A 1 -12.92 -15.07 -12.51
C MET A 1 -12.48 -13.65 -12.26
N ASP A 2 -13.05 -12.70 -12.99
CA ASP A 2 -12.77 -11.27 -12.81
C ASP A 2 -13.44 -10.79 -11.52
N THR A 3 -12.72 -10.88 -10.41
CA THR A 3 -13.15 -10.27 -9.16
C THR A 3 -12.74 -8.81 -9.22
N HIS A 4 -13.60 -7.97 -9.81
CA HIS A 4 -13.43 -6.53 -9.73
C HIS A 4 -13.57 -6.10 -8.26
N ILE A 5 -12.45 -5.77 -7.62
CA ILE A 5 -12.44 -5.18 -6.29
C ILE A 5 -12.96 -3.75 -6.39
N THR A 6 -13.99 -3.45 -5.60
CA THR A 6 -14.60 -2.12 -5.55
C THR A 6 -13.99 -1.25 -4.46
N LEU A 7 -14.24 0.07 -4.52
CA LEU A 7 -13.89 0.97 -3.43
C LEU A 7 -14.56 0.56 -2.12
N ASP A 8 -15.83 0.17 -2.16
CA ASP A 8 -16.57 -0.28 -0.97
C ASP A 8 -15.92 -1.53 -0.35
N ASP A 9 -15.42 -2.47 -1.17
CA ASP A 9 -14.68 -3.64 -0.67
C ASP A 9 -13.39 -3.23 0.04
N LEU A 10 -12.65 -2.27 -0.52
CA LEU A 10 -11.41 -1.77 0.08
C LEU A 10 -11.70 -1.00 1.38
N MET A 11 -12.76 -0.18 1.42
CA MET A 11 -13.19 0.52 2.62
C MET A 11 -13.59 -0.48 3.72
N HIS A 12 -14.36 -1.52 3.38
CA HIS A 12 -14.76 -2.56 4.32
C HIS A 12 -13.56 -3.34 4.87
N GLN A 13 -12.61 -3.72 3.99
CA GLN A 13 -11.37 -4.37 4.41
C GLN A 13 -10.52 -3.46 5.31
N THR A 14 -10.49 -2.16 5.03
CA THR A 14 -9.76 -1.17 5.83
C THR A 14 -10.35 -1.03 7.23
N MET A 15 -11.68 -0.94 7.36
CA MET A 15 -12.35 -0.89 8.65
C MET A 15 -12.11 -2.19 9.46
N THR A 16 -12.16 -3.34 8.79
CA THR A 16 -11.94 -4.64 9.41
C THR A 16 -10.50 -4.77 9.93
N LEU A 17 -9.51 -4.41 9.11
CA LEU A 17 -8.11 -4.45 9.50
C LEU A 17 -7.79 -3.41 10.57
N GLU A 18 -8.35 -2.21 10.49
CA GLU A 18 -8.17 -1.17 11.52
C GLU A 18 -8.69 -1.65 12.88
N ALA A 19 -9.85 -2.31 12.93
CA ALA A 19 -10.38 -2.91 14.16
C ALA A 19 -9.43 -3.99 14.71
N ALA A 20 -8.96 -4.90 13.86
CA ALA A 20 -8.01 -5.94 14.26
C ALA A 20 -6.69 -5.37 14.80
N VAL A 21 -6.14 -4.33 14.17
CA VAL A 21 -4.91 -3.66 14.61
C VAL A 21 -5.09 -2.95 15.95
N LYS A 22 -6.27 -2.37 16.22
CA LYS A 22 -6.58 -1.78 17.53
C LYS A 22 -6.55 -2.81 18.67
N GLU A 23 -6.86 -4.07 18.38
CA GLU A 23 -6.87 -5.16 19.37
C GLU A 23 -5.54 -5.92 19.44
N GLY A 24 -4.90 -6.17 18.29
CA GLY A 24 -3.74 -7.07 18.14
C GLY A 24 -2.42 -6.39 17.79
N GLY A 25 -2.41 -5.07 17.58
CA GLY A 25 -1.21 -4.29 17.27
C GLY A 25 -0.89 -4.17 15.78
N ILE A 26 0.07 -3.27 15.48
CA ILE A 26 0.41 -2.83 14.11
C ILE A 26 0.99 -3.95 13.23
N GLU A 27 1.57 -4.99 13.83
CA GLU A 27 2.16 -6.11 13.11
C GLU A 27 1.15 -6.84 12.22
N LEU A 28 -0.14 -6.84 12.58
CA LEU A 28 -1.19 -7.40 11.74
C LEU A 28 -1.31 -6.66 10.39
N ALA A 29 -1.04 -5.35 10.35
CA ALA A 29 -1.01 -4.59 9.11
C ALA A 29 0.24 -4.93 8.27
N HIS A 30 1.39 -5.13 8.91
CA HIS A 30 2.61 -5.57 8.22
C HIS A 30 2.43 -6.96 7.60
N GLU A 31 1.90 -7.91 8.36
CA GLU A 31 1.60 -9.27 7.90
C GLU A 31 0.61 -9.25 6.73
N ARG A 32 -0.45 -8.45 6.84
CA ARG A 32 -1.43 -8.29 5.76
C ARG A 32 -0.80 -7.71 4.49
N LEU A 33 0.05 -6.69 4.60
CA LEU A 33 0.77 -6.15 3.45
C LEU A 33 1.66 -7.21 2.79
N ALA A 34 2.41 -7.99 3.58
CA ALA A 34 3.26 -9.05 3.07
C ALA A 34 2.46 -10.14 2.35
N GLN A 35 1.31 -10.55 2.90
CA GLN A 35 0.41 -11.52 2.28
C GLN A 35 -0.16 -11.01 0.95
N THR A 36 -0.68 -9.77 0.93
CA THR A 36 -1.25 -9.17 -0.28
C THR A 36 -0.19 -9.03 -1.38
N LEU A 37 1.03 -8.59 -1.05
CA LEU A 37 2.12 -8.51 -2.02
C LEU A 37 2.55 -9.90 -2.51
N ALA A 38 2.54 -10.92 -1.66
CA ALA A 38 2.83 -12.29 -2.07
C ALA A 38 1.77 -12.85 -3.02
N GLU A 39 0.49 -12.56 -2.79
CA GLU A 39 -0.62 -12.91 -3.70
C GLU A 39 -0.44 -12.23 -5.06
N ILE A 40 -0.17 -10.92 -5.04
CA ILE A 40 0.09 -10.13 -6.25
C ILE A 40 1.31 -10.66 -7.01
N SER A 41 2.40 -11.01 -6.33
CA SER A 41 3.61 -11.53 -6.98
C SER A 41 3.41 -12.89 -7.68
N ARG A 42 2.34 -13.63 -7.32
CA ARG A 42 2.00 -14.90 -7.99
C ARG A 42 1.19 -14.69 -9.26
N ASP A 43 0.68 -13.49 -9.48
CA ASP A 43 0.05 -13.13 -10.75
C ASP A 43 1.12 -13.03 -11.84
N LYS A 44 1.04 -13.92 -12.83
CA LYS A 44 2.03 -13.99 -13.92
C LYS A 44 1.97 -12.79 -14.86
N ASP A 45 0.87 -12.06 -14.83
CA ASP A 45 0.66 -10.87 -15.63
C ASP A 45 0.90 -9.59 -14.83
N ILE A 46 1.42 -9.68 -13.60
CA ILE A 46 1.68 -8.51 -12.73
C ILE A 46 2.56 -7.46 -13.41
N ALA A 47 3.50 -7.89 -14.26
CA ALA A 47 4.33 -7.00 -15.05
C ALA A 47 3.54 -6.13 -16.06
N ALA A 48 2.41 -6.63 -16.56
CA ALA A 48 1.56 -5.89 -17.50
C ALA A 48 0.88 -4.69 -16.83
N TYR A 49 0.52 -4.80 -15.54
CA TYR A 49 -0.11 -3.70 -14.80
C TYR A 49 0.86 -2.55 -14.51
N PHE A 50 2.15 -2.86 -14.38
CA PHE A 50 3.20 -1.85 -14.20
C PHE A 50 3.79 -1.35 -15.53
N GLY A 51 3.54 -2.04 -16.65
CA GLY A 51 4.12 -1.68 -17.94
C GLY A 51 5.66 -1.60 -17.90
N ASP A 52 6.21 -0.49 -18.38
CA ASP A 52 7.65 -0.17 -18.31
C ASP A 52 8.03 0.57 -17.01
N ASP A 53 7.30 0.42 -15.88
CA ASP A 53 7.69 0.93 -14.55
C ASP A 53 8.95 0.21 -14.01
N GLY A 54 10.06 0.40 -14.72
CA GLY A 54 11.44 0.05 -14.40
C GLY A 54 11.61 -1.19 -13.53
N ALA A 55 12.08 -0.97 -12.30
CA ALA A 55 12.45 -2.02 -11.36
C ALA A 55 11.28 -2.92 -10.93
N ILE A 56 10.04 -2.40 -10.86
CA ILE A 56 8.87 -3.21 -10.46
C ILE A 56 8.49 -4.16 -11.59
N GLY A 57 8.38 -3.64 -12.82
CA GLY A 57 8.08 -4.45 -14.00
C GLY A 57 9.17 -5.51 -14.25
N MET A 58 10.45 -5.17 -14.04
CA MET A 58 11.54 -6.14 -14.17
C MET A 58 11.51 -7.21 -13.08
N ALA A 59 11.29 -6.85 -11.82
CA ALA A 59 11.22 -7.83 -10.73
C ALA A 59 9.99 -8.76 -10.86
N ALA A 60 8.87 -8.21 -11.32
CA ALA A 60 7.66 -8.96 -11.68
C ALA A 60 7.94 -10.00 -12.79
N LYS A 61 8.62 -9.61 -13.88
CA LYS A 61 8.97 -10.52 -14.99
C LYS A 61 9.98 -11.60 -14.58
N GLY A 62 10.84 -11.31 -13.61
CA GLY A 62 11.92 -12.19 -13.19
C GLY A 62 11.51 -13.29 -12.19
N ASP A 63 10.24 -13.37 -11.79
CA ASP A 63 9.78 -14.24 -10.69
C ASP A 63 10.62 -14.03 -9.42
N ASP A 64 10.89 -12.75 -9.09
CA ASP A 64 11.62 -12.33 -7.87
C ASP A 64 10.68 -11.60 -6.90
N PRO A 65 9.94 -12.34 -6.04
CA PRO A 65 9.04 -11.73 -5.06
C PRO A 65 9.72 -10.76 -4.09
N LYS A 66 11.01 -10.99 -3.76
CA LYS A 66 11.76 -10.12 -2.85
C LYS A 66 12.17 -8.83 -3.54
N GLY A 67 12.62 -8.92 -4.79
CA GLY A 67 12.88 -7.77 -5.64
C GLY A 67 11.61 -6.96 -5.91
N PHE A 68 10.49 -7.63 -6.15
CA PHE A 68 9.20 -7.00 -6.34
C PHE A 68 8.78 -6.21 -5.10
N PHE A 69 8.82 -6.86 -3.93
CA PHE A 69 8.51 -6.22 -2.65
C PHE A 69 9.38 -4.97 -2.41
N ARG A 70 10.69 -5.08 -2.66
CA ARG A 70 11.63 -3.96 -2.51
C ARG A 70 11.29 -2.81 -3.46
N ALA A 71 11.13 -3.10 -4.75
CA ALA A 71 10.83 -2.10 -5.77
C ALA A 71 9.46 -1.42 -5.51
N PHE A 72 8.46 -2.20 -5.08
CA PHE A 72 7.16 -1.68 -4.69
C PHE A 72 7.28 -0.74 -3.49
N ARG A 73 7.95 -1.17 -2.42
CA ARG A 73 8.18 -0.34 -1.22
C ARG A 73 8.92 0.95 -1.56
N ASP A 74 9.95 0.88 -2.40
CA ASP A 74 10.74 2.05 -2.79
C ASP A 74 9.90 3.06 -3.60
N ARG A 75 9.01 2.57 -4.49
CA ARG A 75 8.02 3.41 -5.18
C ARG A 75 7.04 4.07 -4.22
N MET A 76 6.47 3.29 -3.30
CA MET A 76 5.53 3.81 -2.29
C MET A 76 6.20 4.90 -1.46
N ARG A 77 7.46 4.68 -1.05
CA ARG A 77 8.26 5.67 -0.34
C ARG A 77 8.42 6.96 -1.16
N GLY A 78 8.86 6.89 -2.41
CA GLY A 78 9.01 8.09 -3.24
C GLY A 78 7.71 8.85 -3.49
N ARG A 79 6.55 8.19 -3.44
CA ARG A 79 5.25 8.85 -3.63
C ARG A 79 4.65 9.42 -2.35
N ILE A 80 4.83 8.74 -1.22
CA ILE A 80 4.21 9.08 0.06
C ILE A 80 5.14 9.89 0.97
N CYS A 81 6.43 9.55 0.95
CA CYS A 81 7.40 10.00 1.94
C CYS A 81 8.34 11.10 1.44
N ASP A 82 8.24 11.50 0.17
CA ASP A 82 8.97 12.66 -0.31
C ASP A 82 8.41 13.92 0.39
N ASP A 83 9.32 14.73 0.94
CA ASP A 83 8.99 15.91 1.77
C ASP A 83 8.16 16.96 1.00
N ASP A 84 8.27 16.98 -0.33
CA ASP A 84 7.51 17.85 -1.22
C ASP A 84 6.15 17.25 -1.67
N SER A 85 5.76 16.08 -1.15
CA SER A 85 4.50 15.46 -1.52
C SER A 85 3.31 16.15 -0.85
N SER A 86 2.32 16.54 -1.66
CA SER A 86 1.01 17.02 -1.19
C SER A 86 0.30 16.01 -0.28
N PHE A 87 0.62 14.72 -0.40
CA PHE A 87 0.07 13.66 0.44
C PHE A 87 0.40 13.86 1.92
N ARG A 88 1.65 14.22 2.27
CA ARG A 88 2.04 14.42 3.67
C ARG A 88 1.33 15.61 4.30
N GLU A 89 1.14 16.68 3.54
CA GLU A 89 0.34 17.83 3.96
C GLU A 89 -1.13 17.43 4.18
N LEU A 90 -1.73 16.69 3.23
CA LEU A 90 -3.13 16.23 3.33
C LEU A 90 -3.37 15.29 4.51
N VAL A 91 -2.43 14.39 4.81
CA VAL A 91 -2.49 13.51 5.98
C VAL A 91 -2.29 14.30 7.28
N ALA A 92 -1.37 15.26 7.31
CA ALA A 92 -1.12 16.11 8.48
C ALA A 92 -2.28 17.06 8.81
N MET A 93 -2.95 17.61 7.79
CA MET A 93 -4.15 18.45 7.95
C MET A 93 -5.34 17.67 8.48
N GLN A 94 -5.41 16.37 8.20
CA GLN A 94 -6.40 15.47 8.79
C GLN A 94 -5.90 14.98 10.16
N THR A 95 -5.94 15.86 11.15
CA THR A 95 -5.78 15.50 12.56
C THR A 95 -6.83 14.45 12.93
N ALA A 96 -6.43 13.17 13.01
CA ALA A 96 -7.26 11.96 13.12
C ALA A 96 -7.91 11.47 11.81
N ALA A 97 -7.16 11.44 10.70
CA ALA A 97 -7.56 10.71 9.50
C ALA A 97 -7.85 9.24 9.85
N SER A 98 -9.10 8.79 9.67
CA SER A 98 -9.41 7.36 9.76
C SER A 98 -8.64 6.59 8.69
N ALA A 99 -8.38 5.29 8.90
CA ALA A 99 -7.72 4.49 7.88
C ALA A 99 -8.45 4.56 6.52
N THR A 100 -9.78 4.67 6.52
CA THR A 100 -10.57 4.86 5.30
C THR A 100 -10.31 6.20 4.61
N ALA A 101 -10.13 7.29 5.36
CA ALA A 101 -9.78 8.59 4.77
C ALA A 101 -8.38 8.56 4.14
N VAL A 102 -7.43 7.90 4.79
CA VAL A 102 -6.08 7.69 4.25
C VAL A 102 -6.13 6.83 2.98
N LEU A 103 -6.96 5.78 2.94
CA LEU A 103 -7.13 4.93 1.76
C LEU A 103 -7.57 5.74 0.54
N VAL A 104 -8.57 6.62 0.70
CA VAL A 104 -9.07 7.45 -0.41
C VAL A 104 -7.98 8.38 -0.93
N LEU A 105 -7.19 8.99 -0.04
CA LEU A 105 -6.03 9.80 -0.44
C LEU A 105 -4.98 8.98 -1.19
N LEU A 106 -4.69 7.76 -0.72
CA LEU A 106 -3.71 6.88 -1.37
C LEU A 106 -4.17 6.49 -2.78
N GLN A 107 -5.45 6.17 -2.97
CA GLN A 107 -5.99 5.85 -4.28
C GLN A 107 -5.90 7.02 -5.26
N ASP A 108 -6.26 8.23 -4.79
CA ASP A 108 -6.21 9.46 -5.60
C ASP A 108 -4.77 9.79 -6.02
N GLN A 109 -3.81 9.67 -5.11
CA GLN A 109 -2.42 10.11 -5.35
C GLN A 109 -1.56 9.10 -6.11
N LEU A 110 -1.83 7.79 -5.96
CA LEU A 110 -0.93 6.75 -6.47
C LEU A 110 -1.31 6.24 -7.86
N GLY A 111 -2.57 6.40 -8.27
CA GLY A 111 -3.04 5.95 -9.59
C GLY A 111 -2.71 4.49 -9.87
N LEU A 112 -2.79 3.63 -8.85
CA LEU A 112 -2.43 2.21 -8.99
C LEU A 112 -3.48 1.48 -9.82
N PRO A 113 -3.06 0.47 -10.63
CA PRO A 113 -3.98 -0.44 -11.29
C PRO A 113 -4.86 -1.16 -10.26
N PRO A 114 -6.15 -1.42 -10.57
CA PRO A 114 -7.11 -2.06 -9.65
C PRO A 114 -6.58 -3.34 -8.98
N GLU A 115 -5.79 -4.12 -9.71
CA GLU A 115 -5.24 -5.42 -9.29
C GLU A 115 -4.23 -5.28 -8.14
N ILE A 116 -3.60 -4.11 -8.03
CA ILE A 116 -2.62 -3.80 -6.98
C ILE A 116 -3.25 -2.97 -5.85
N THR A 117 -4.41 -2.33 -6.08
CA THR A 117 -5.07 -1.49 -5.06
C THR A 117 -5.31 -2.15 -3.69
N PRO A 118 -5.45 -3.49 -3.53
CA PRO A 118 -5.59 -4.10 -2.20
C PRO A 118 -4.41 -3.84 -1.26
N VAL A 119 -3.21 -3.56 -1.77
CA VAL A 119 -2.04 -3.20 -0.95
C VAL A 119 -2.24 -1.88 -0.19
N LEU A 120 -3.14 -1.03 -0.67
CA LEU A 120 -3.41 0.27 -0.05
C LEU A 120 -4.13 0.12 1.29
N VAL A 121 -4.89 -0.95 1.48
CA VAL A 121 -5.61 -1.25 2.73
C VAL A 121 -4.65 -1.30 3.92
N PRO A 122 -3.65 -2.20 3.97
CA PRO A 122 -2.72 -2.23 5.09
C PRO A 122 -1.88 -0.96 5.20
N ILE A 123 -1.50 -0.31 4.08
CA ILE A 123 -0.76 0.96 4.11
C ILE A 123 -1.57 2.07 4.77
N ALA A 124 -2.87 2.17 4.45
CA ALA A 124 -3.76 3.14 5.05
C ALA A 124 -3.92 2.93 6.56
N VAL A 125 -4.04 1.67 7.00
CA VAL A 125 -4.08 1.33 8.42
C VAL A 125 -2.77 1.66 9.12
N MET A 126 -1.62 1.35 8.51
CA MET A 126 -0.31 1.69 9.07
C MET A 126 -0.16 3.19 9.30
N ILE A 127 -0.49 4.01 8.28
CA ILE A 127 -0.40 5.47 8.36
C ILE A 127 -1.39 6.04 9.38
N SER A 128 -2.63 5.54 9.43
CA SER A 128 -3.65 5.96 10.40
C SER A 128 -3.24 5.66 11.85
N GLN A 129 -2.65 4.48 12.09
CA GLN A 129 -2.35 4.02 13.45
C GLN A 129 -0.98 4.47 13.97
N ALA A 130 0.05 4.52 13.13
CA ALA A 130 1.41 4.86 13.52
C ALA A 130 1.85 6.27 13.10
N GLY A 131 1.09 6.91 12.20
CA GLY A 131 1.48 8.17 11.58
C GLY A 131 2.34 7.97 10.33
N ILE A 132 2.31 8.98 9.45
CA ILE A 132 3.05 8.94 8.18
C ILE A 132 4.56 8.87 8.38
N ASP A 133 5.10 9.54 9.39
CA ASP A 133 6.55 9.54 9.66
C ASP A 133 7.05 8.15 10.05
N ALA A 134 6.31 7.43 10.91
CA ALA A 134 6.64 6.06 11.30
C ALA A 134 6.55 5.09 10.12
N PHE A 135 5.53 5.24 9.26
CA PHE A 135 5.45 4.48 8.01
C PHE A 135 6.66 4.76 7.11
N CYS A 136 7.03 6.03 6.95
CA CYS A 136 8.16 6.42 6.12
C CYS A 136 9.50 5.90 6.65
N ASP A 137 9.69 5.87 7.97
CA ASP A 137 10.85 5.25 8.59
C ASP A 137 10.89 3.73 8.34
N TRP A 138 9.75 3.05 8.49
CA TRP A 138 9.64 1.62 8.20
C TRP A 138 9.95 1.26 6.74
N THR A 139 9.60 2.14 5.79
CA THR A 139 9.89 1.91 4.36
C THR A 139 11.36 2.11 3.98
N LYS A 140 12.21 2.65 4.86
CA LYS A 140 13.64 2.84 4.56
C LYS A 140 14.32 1.48 4.31
N PRO A 141 15.26 1.39 3.35
CA PRO A 141 16.08 0.20 3.20
C PRO A 141 16.90 -0.01 4.49
N GLY A 142 16.79 -1.20 5.07
CA GLY A 142 17.68 -1.69 6.12
C GLY A 142 18.95 -2.30 5.56
#